data_AF-A0A914DHN9-F1
#
_entry.id   AF-A0A914DHN9-F1
#
_cell.length_a   1.000
_cell.length_b   1.000
_cell.length_c   1.000
_cell.angle_alpha   90.00
_cell.angle_beta   90.00
_cell.angle_gamma   90.00
#
_symmetry.space_group_name_H-M   'P 1'
#
loop_
_entity.id
_entity.type
_entity.pdbx_description
1 polymer ?
#
loop_
_entity_poly.entity_id
_entity_poly.type
_entity_poly.pdbx_seq_one_letter_code
_entity_poly.pdbx_strand_id
1 'polypeptide(L)'
;MIDTPIHMRQKEEDLILLRLIFDRKDLLFSYLNPQLTSEDKYENWSTIFEECRRLKQYWLSEKNSYGRIADVNYLRHVKWKRLKGETLNKLESYTQSTNTLPTLNEIDHLILDIIGRENVPYLVNASASKIDWQWIERSQTNQQSEALTR
;
A
#
# COMPACT_ATOMS: atom_id res chain seq x y z
N MET A 1 -7.74 0.11 30.12
CA MET A 1 -7.26 -0.22 28.75
C MET A 1 -7.92 0.78 27.83
N ILE A 2 -7.14 1.59 27.11
CA ILE A 2 -7.69 2.55 26.16
C ILE A 2 -7.93 1.75 24.88
N ASP A 3 -9.20 1.50 24.54
CA ASP A 3 -9.56 0.90 23.27
C ASP A 3 -9.18 1.88 22.14
N THR A 4 -8.10 1.58 21.44
CA THR A 4 -7.73 2.31 20.22
C THR A 4 -8.93 2.25 19.25
N PRO A 5 -9.44 3.39 18.77
CA PRO A 5 -10.57 3.42 17.85
C PRO A 5 -10.33 2.50 16.65
N ILE A 6 -11.36 1.73 16.26
CA ILE A 6 -11.28 0.74 15.16
C ILE A 6 -10.67 1.34 13.89
N HIS A 7 -11.01 2.58 13.56
CA HIS A 7 -10.49 3.30 12.39
C HIS A 7 -9.00 3.66 12.47
N MET A 8 -8.47 3.95 13.68
CA MET A 8 -7.03 4.19 13.86
C MET A 8 -6.25 2.88 13.72
N ARG A 9 -6.77 1.79 14.27
CA ARG A 9 -6.20 0.45 14.13
C ARG A 9 -6.16 -0.01 12.67
N GLN A 10 -7.24 0.22 11.92
CA GLN A 10 -7.30 -0.16 10.51
C GLN A 10 -6.27 0.58 9.65
N LYS A 11 -6.08 1.89 9.90
CA LYS A 11 -5.06 2.68 9.21
C LYS A 11 -3.65 2.15 9.49
N GLU A 12 -3.32 1.88 10.75
CA GLU A 12 -2.01 1.34 11.14
C GLU A 12 -1.74 -0.03 10.50
N GLU A 13 -2.75 -0.91 10.47
CA GLU A 13 -2.65 -2.22 9.84
C GLU A 13 -2.47 -2.13 8.32
N ASP A 14 -3.17 -1.19 7.67
CA ASP A 14 -3.00 -0.92 6.24
C ASP A 14 -1.58 -0.39 5.95
N LEU A 15 -1.04 0.48 6.80
CA LEU A 15 0.34 0.97 6.67
C LEU A 15 1.38 -0.14 6.84
N ILE A 16 1.22 -1.01 7.83
CA ILE A 16 2.11 -2.16 8.04
C ILE A 16 2.09 -3.08 6.81
N LEU A 17 0.90 -3.42 6.30
CA LEU A 17 0.76 -4.25 5.10
C LEU A 17 1.47 -3.62 3.90
N LEU A 18 1.24 -2.33 3.67
CA LEU A 18 1.81 -1.62 2.54
C LEU A 18 3.34 -1.50 2.64
N ARG A 19 3.91 -1.34 3.84
CA ARG A 19 5.36 -1.37 4.04
C ARG A 19 5.95 -2.74 3.67
N LEU A 20 5.31 -3.83 4.11
CA LEU A 20 5.73 -5.19 3.74
C LEU A 20 5.65 -5.44 2.22
N ILE A 21 4.65 -4.86 1.54
CA ILE A 21 4.53 -4.92 0.08
C ILE A 21 5.63 -4.08 -0.58
N PHE A 22 5.91 -2.88 -0.06
CA PHE A 22 6.95 -1.99 -0.58
C PHE A 22 8.33 -2.64 -0.52
N ASP A 23 8.67 -3.27 0.60
CA ASP A 23 9.97 -3.93 0.82
C ASP A 23 10.20 -5.14 -0.12
N ARG A 24 9.14 -5.64 -0.76
CA ARG A 24 9.17 -6.82 -1.66
C ARG A 24 8.63 -6.51 -3.05
N LYS A 25 8.44 -5.24 -3.42
CA LYS A 25 7.71 -4.88 -4.64
C LYS A 25 8.34 -5.44 -5.92
N ASP A 26 9.67 -5.51 -5.96
CA ASP A 26 10.49 -6.12 -7.01
C ASP A 26 10.35 -7.65 -7.10
N LEU A 27 9.86 -8.30 -6.05
CA LEU A 27 9.55 -9.73 -5.99
C LEU A 27 8.06 -10.05 -6.19
N LEU A 28 7.21 -9.03 -6.23
CA LEU A 28 5.75 -9.17 -6.39
C LEU A 28 5.26 -8.78 -7.78
N PHE A 29 5.92 -7.82 -8.41
CA PHE A 29 5.39 -7.18 -9.62
C PHE A 29 6.32 -7.35 -10.82
N SER A 30 5.79 -7.99 -11.87
CA SER A 30 6.56 -8.28 -13.09
C SER A 30 7.04 -7.07 -13.87
N TYR A 31 6.44 -5.89 -13.68
CA TYR A 31 6.93 -4.67 -14.34
C TYR A 31 8.27 -4.19 -13.74
N LEU A 32 8.59 -4.59 -12.49
CA LEU A 32 9.89 -4.33 -11.86
C LEU A 32 10.88 -5.47 -12.12
N ASN A 33 10.37 -6.71 -12.15
CA ASN A 33 11.18 -7.89 -12.43
C ASN A 33 10.45 -8.84 -13.40
N PRO A 34 10.74 -8.75 -14.72
CA PRO A 34 10.08 -9.55 -15.74
C PRO A 34 10.29 -11.07 -15.61
N GLN A 35 11.31 -11.50 -14.85
CA GLN A 35 11.63 -12.92 -14.67
C GLN A 35 10.76 -13.62 -13.63
N LEU A 36 9.93 -12.87 -12.87
CA LEU A 36 9.08 -13.45 -11.83
C LEU A 36 8.02 -14.38 -12.40
N THR A 37 8.06 -15.62 -11.94
CA THR A 37 7.02 -16.62 -12.20
C THR A 37 5.77 -16.34 -11.36
N SER A 38 4.68 -17.06 -11.65
CA SER A 38 3.48 -17.02 -10.82
C SER A 38 3.72 -17.62 -9.43
N GLU A 39 4.63 -18.58 -9.32
CA GLU A 39 5.02 -19.26 -8.09
C GLU A 39 5.83 -18.32 -7.18
N ASP A 40 6.86 -17.65 -7.72
CA ASP A 40 7.66 -16.66 -6.98
C ASP A 40 6.79 -15.58 -6.33
N LYS A 41 5.80 -15.08 -7.09
CA LYS A 41 4.86 -14.08 -6.57
C LYS A 41 4.00 -14.65 -5.47
N TYR A 42 3.51 -15.87 -5.62
CA TYR A 42 2.67 -16.51 -4.61
C TYR A 42 3.44 -16.75 -3.32
N GLU A 43 4.68 -17.20 -3.39
CA GLU A 43 5.57 -17.37 -2.23
C GLU A 43 5.84 -16.03 -1.51
N ASN A 44 6.09 -14.96 -2.27
CA ASN A 44 6.30 -13.64 -1.69
C ASN A 44 5.02 -13.07 -1.04
N TRP A 45 3.86 -13.26 -1.67
CA TRP A 45 2.58 -12.92 -1.05
C TRP A 45 2.31 -13.75 0.22
N SER A 46 2.68 -15.03 0.22
CA SER A 46 2.57 -15.90 1.38
C SER A 46 3.48 -15.44 2.52
N THR A 47 4.70 -15.00 2.19
CA THR A 47 5.63 -14.44 3.18
C THR A 47 5.08 -13.17 3.82
N ILE A 48 4.49 -12.27 3.03
CA ILE A 48 3.83 -11.07 3.55
C ILE A 48 2.66 -11.44 4.47
N PHE A 49 1.84 -12.40 4.06
CA PHE A 49 0.71 -12.89 4.86
C PHE A 49 1.18 -13.43 6.21
N GLU A 50 2.25 -14.22 6.22
CA GLU A 50 2.85 -14.76 7.45
C GLU A 50 3.42 -13.66 8.36
N GLU A 51 4.04 -12.63 7.80
CA GLU A 51 4.49 -11.46 8.58
C GLU A 51 3.31 -10.68 9.18
N CYS A 52 2.25 -10.43 8.41
CA CYS A 52 1.02 -9.84 8.93
C CYS A 52 0.43 -10.68 10.07
N ARG A 53 0.48 -12.01 9.97
CA ARG A 53 0.03 -12.94 11.01
C ARG A 53 0.88 -12.87 12.27
N ARG A 54 2.21 -12.83 12.11
CA ARG A 54 3.18 -12.67 13.20
C ARG A 54 2.97 -11.35 13.94
N LEU A 55 2.65 -10.28 13.21
CA LEU A 55 2.32 -8.96 13.75
C LEU A 55 0.88 -8.86 14.32
N LYS A 56 0.12 -9.96 14.30
CA LYS A 56 -1.23 -10.08 14.85
C LYS A 56 -2.21 -9.04 14.29
N GLN A 57 -2.15 -8.79 12.98
CA GLN A 57 -3.11 -7.91 12.33
C GLN A 57 -4.54 -8.44 12.49
N TYR A 58 -5.43 -7.61 12.99
CA TYR A 58 -6.77 -7.99 13.43
C TYR A 58 -7.65 -8.46 12.27
N TRP A 59 -7.53 -7.83 11.10
CA TRP A 59 -8.26 -8.22 9.89
C TRP A 59 -7.96 -9.65 9.41
N LEU A 60 -6.87 -10.28 9.89
CA LEU A 60 -6.59 -11.70 9.63
C LEU A 60 -7.46 -12.64 10.46
N SER A 61 -7.91 -12.20 11.63
CA SER A 61 -8.72 -12.99 12.56
C SER A 61 -10.23 -12.80 12.36
N GLU A 62 -10.63 -11.77 11.62
CA GLU A 62 -12.02 -11.53 11.27
C GLU A 62 -12.48 -12.43 10.12
N LYS A 63 -13.69 -12.96 10.25
CA LYS A 63 -14.36 -13.60 9.11
C LYS A 63 -14.75 -12.50 8.13
N ASN A 64 -14.36 -12.65 6.87
CA ASN A 64 -14.83 -11.77 5.80
C ASN A 64 -16.35 -11.93 5.59
N SER A 65 -16.92 -11.13 4.68
CA SER A 65 -18.36 -11.16 4.33
C SER A 65 -18.86 -12.53 3.85
N TYR A 66 -17.97 -13.47 3.54
CA TYR A 66 -18.28 -14.85 3.14
C TYR A 66 -18.05 -15.87 4.28
N GLY A 67 -17.83 -15.42 5.52
CA GLY A 67 -17.64 -16.27 6.68
C GLY A 67 -16.27 -16.96 6.75
N ARG A 68 -15.32 -16.59 5.89
CA ARG A 68 -13.99 -17.20 5.80
C ARG A 68 -12.94 -16.33 6.48
N ILE A 69 -11.98 -16.98 7.13
CA ILE A 69 -10.77 -16.32 7.65
C ILE A 69 -9.94 -15.85 6.44
N ALA A 70 -9.29 -14.70 6.58
CA ALA A 70 -8.43 -14.18 5.52
C ALA A 70 -7.30 -15.17 5.19
N ASP A 71 -7.03 -15.34 3.90
CA ASP A 71 -5.92 -16.12 3.36
C ASP A 71 -5.05 -15.24 2.44
N VAL A 72 -4.00 -15.83 1.87
CA VAL A 72 -3.10 -15.15 0.93
C VAL A 72 -3.87 -14.53 -0.25
N ASN A 73 -4.92 -15.21 -0.73
CA ASN A 73 -5.75 -14.73 -1.83
C ASN A 73 -6.58 -13.52 -1.41
N TYR A 74 -7.13 -13.51 -0.20
CA TYR A 74 -7.82 -12.35 0.35
C TYR A 74 -6.88 -11.15 0.46
N LEU A 75 -5.67 -11.33 1.00
CA LEU A 75 -4.66 -10.28 1.09
C LEU A 75 -4.38 -9.68 -0.31
N ARG A 76 -4.08 -10.54 -1.30
CA ARG A 76 -3.71 -10.11 -2.65
C ARG A 76 -4.87 -9.54 -3.47
N HIS A 77 -5.98 -10.26 -3.54
CA HIS A 77 -7.06 -9.98 -4.49
C HIS A 77 -8.17 -9.10 -3.91
N VAL A 78 -8.27 -9.00 -2.58
CA VAL A 78 -9.27 -8.18 -1.91
C VAL A 78 -8.61 -6.99 -1.23
N LYS A 79 -7.73 -7.21 -0.26
CA LYS A 79 -7.17 -6.14 0.58
C LYS A 79 -6.26 -5.19 -0.21
N TRP A 80 -5.24 -5.72 -0.89
CA TRP A 80 -4.35 -4.93 -1.75
C TRP A 80 -5.11 -4.27 -2.90
N LYS A 81 -5.97 -5.03 -3.60
CA LYS A 81 -6.76 -4.50 -4.73
C LYS A 81 -7.68 -3.35 -4.30
N ARG A 82 -8.31 -3.44 -3.12
CA ARG A 82 -9.15 -2.38 -2.57
C ARG A 82 -8.33 -1.13 -2.28
N LEU A 83 -7.25 -1.25 -1.53
CA LEU A 83 -6.38 -0.11 -1.17
C LEU A 83 -5.86 0.59 -2.43
N LYS A 84 -5.29 -0.18 -3.36
CA LYS A 84 -4.85 0.33 -4.67
C LYS A 84 -5.99 1.03 -5.42
N GLY A 85 -7.17 0.41 -5.48
CA GLY A 85 -8.33 0.96 -6.18
C GLY A 85 -8.81 2.27 -5.59
N GLU A 86 -8.88 2.38 -4.26
CA GLU A 86 -9.26 3.61 -3.56
C GLU A 86 -8.32 4.78 -3.89
N THR A 87 -7.00 4.55 -3.88
CA THR A 87 -6.01 5.58 -4.26
C THR A 87 -6.10 5.94 -5.74
N LEU A 88 -6.23 4.97 -6.64
CA LEU A 88 -6.33 5.25 -8.09
C LEU A 88 -7.63 5.98 -8.44
N ASN A 89 -8.75 5.68 -7.79
CA ASN A 89 -10.02 6.36 -8.01
C ASN A 89 -9.97 7.84 -7.58
N LYS A 90 -9.23 8.17 -6.51
CA LYS A 90 -8.96 9.57 -6.12
C LYS A 90 -8.21 10.33 -7.21
N LEU A 91 -7.21 9.68 -7.83
CA LEU A 91 -6.43 10.27 -8.92
C LEU A 91 -7.22 10.37 -10.23
N GLU A 92 -8.07 9.39 -10.55
CA GLU A 92 -8.94 9.43 -11.72
C GLU A 92 -9.94 10.60 -11.62
N SER A 93 -10.58 10.75 -10.46
CA SER A 93 -11.52 11.85 -10.18
C SER A 93 -10.87 13.23 -10.39
N TYR A 94 -9.58 13.36 -10.08
CA TYR A 94 -8.79 14.58 -10.34
C TYR A 94 -8.69 14.88 -11.83
N THR A 95 -8.30 13.89 -12.63
CA THR A 95 -8.13 14.09 -14.09
C THR A 95 -9.43 14.47 -14.80
N GLN A 96 -10.58 14.13 -14.23
CA GLN A 96 -11.88 14.33 -14.87
C GLN A 96 -12.63 15.59 -14.43
N SER A 97 -12.45 16.09 -13.20
CA SER A 97 -13.45 17.01 -12.62
C SER A 97 -12.91 18.35 -12.13
N THR A 98 -11.65 18.46 -11.70
CA THR A 98 -11.19 19.69 -11.02
C THR A 98 -9.68 19.87 -11.19
N ASN A 99 -9.22 21.06 -11.59
CA ASN A 99 -7.79 21.43 -11.62
C ASN A 99 -7.13 21.49 -10.22
N THR A 100 -7.78 20.93 -9.20
CA THR A 100 -7.36 20.93 -7.79
C THR A 100 -6.90 19.54 -7.40
N LEU A 101 -5.63 19.41 -6.99
CA LEU A 101 -5.06 18.11 -6.61
C LEU A 101 -5.88 17.47 -5.47
N PRO A 102 -6.07 16.15 -5.51
CA PRO A 102 -6.66 15.45 -4.39
C PRO A 102 -5.69 15.52 -3.21
N THR A 103 -6.21 15.73 -2.00
CA THR A 103 -5.42 15.58 -0.78
C THR A 103 -5.08 14.10 -0.62
N LEU A 104 -3.84 13.75 -0.92
CA LEU A 104 -3.31 12.40 -0.73
C LEU A 104 -2.86 12.25 0.72
N ASN A 105 -3.16 11.10 1.31
CA ASN A 105 -2.69 10.73 2.64
C ASN A 105 -1.49 9.77 2.56
N GLU A 106 -0.96 9.38 3.72
CA GLU A 106 0.19 8.47 3.81
C GLU A 106 -0.01 7.12 3.09
N ILE A 107 -1.21 6.54 3.17
CA ILE A 107 -1.55 5.30 2.48
C ILE A 107 -1.49 5.51 0.96
N ASP A 108 -2.04 6.63 0.48
CA ASP A 108 -2.02 6.97 -0.94
C ASP A 108 -0.58 7.12 -1.46
N HIS A 109 0.28 7.87 -0.75
CA HIS A 109 1.69 8.03 -1.14
C HIS A 109 2.42 6.68 -1.18
N LEU A 110 2.23 5.84 -0.17
CA LEU A 110 2.89 4.53 -0.11
C LEU A 110 2.43 3.61 -1.26
N ILE A 111 1.14 3.65 -1.62
CA ILE A 111 0.62 2.91 -2.79
C ILE A 111 1.25 3.41 -4.09
N LEU A 112 1.41 4.73 -4.24
CA LEU A 112 2.05 5.32 -5.41
C LEU A 112 3.52 4.94 -5.53
N ASP A 113 4.25 4.91 -4.41
CA ASP A 113 5.65 4.49 -4.37
C ASP A 113 5.84 2.98 -4.60
N ILE A 114 4.83 2.16 -4.26
CA ILE A 114 4.79 0.73 -4.60
C ILE A 114 4.58 0.54 -6.10
N ILE A 115 3.61 1.25 -6.70
CA ILE A 115 3.22 1.07 -8.10
C ILE A 115 4.24 1.68 -9.06
N GLY A 116 4.88 2.79 -8.67
CA GLY A 116 5.73 3.57 -9.55
C GLY A 116 4.91 4.48 -10.48
N ARG A 117 5.42 5.70 -10.71
CA ARG A 117 4.74 6.75 -11.46
C ARG A 117 4.34 6.30 -12.87
N GLU A 118 5.24 5.57 -13.52
CA GLU A 118 5.11 5.08 -14.89
C GLU A 118 3.98 4.04 -15.05
N ASN A 119 3.50 3.46 -13.96
CA ASN A 119 2.42 2.47 -13.96
C ASN A 119 1.08 3.05 -13.47
N VAL A 120 0.98 4.37 -13.31
CA VAL A 120 -0.28 5.06 -12.96
C VAL A 120 -0.95 5.57 -14.24
N PRO A 121 -2.07 4.96 -14.68
CA PRO A 121 -2.66 5.22 -16.01
C PRO A 121 -2.97 6.68 -16.31
N TYR A 122 -3.33 7.45 -15.28
CA TYR A 122 -3.85 8.82 -15.41
C TYR A 122 -2.76 9.90 -15.38
N LEU A 123 -1.51 9.53 -15.05
CA LEU A 123 -0.39 10.46 -14.88
C LEU A 123 0.60 10.47 -16.03
N VAL A 124 0.46 9.54 -16.98
CA VAL A 124 1.22 9.55 -18.24
C VAL A 124 0.87 10.80 -19.07
N ASN A 125 -0.33 11.37 -18.89
CA ASN A 125 -0.84 12.50 -19.66
C ASN A 125 -1.11 13.78 -18.84
N ALA A 126 -1.15 13.71 -17.51
CA ALA A 126 -1.34 14.88 -16.65
C ALA A 126 0.02 15.44 -16.21
N SER A 127 0.11 16.75 -15.96
CA SER A 127 1.28 17.43 -15.38
C SER A 127 1.55 16.90 -13.96
N ALA A 128 2.14 15.71 -13.86
CA ALA A 128 2.43 14.96 -12.64
C ALA A 128 3.53 15.61 -11.77
N SER A 129 3.90 16.85 -12.06
CA SER A 129 4.91 17.64 -11.36
C SER A 129 4.49 18.10 -9.97
N LYS A 130 3.23 17.86 -9.57
CA LYS A 130 2.71 18.28 -8.25
C LYS A 130 2.43 17.12 -7.27
N ILE A 131 2.64 15.87 -7.68
CA ILE A 131 2.55 14.72 -6.77
C ILE A 131 3.94 14.47 -6.20
N ASP A 132 4.02 14.31 -4.87
CA ASP A 132 5.25 13.94 -4.19
C ASP A 132 5.51 12.44 -4.32
N TRP A 133 6.47 12.08 -5.18
CA TRP A 133 6.92 10.72 -5.48
C TRP A 133 8.14 10.26 -4.65
N GLN A 134 8.65 11.11 -3.76
CA GLN A 134 9.82 10.82 -2.93
C GLN A 134 9.47 10.98 -1.44
N TRP A 135 8.21 10.67 -1.10
CA TRP A 135 7.68 10.90 0.24
C TRP A 135 8.27 9.91 1.26
N ILE A 136 8.43 8.64 0.89
CA ILE A 136 9.00 7.61 1.80
C ILE A 136 10.48 7.89 2.10
N GLU A 137 11.29 8.16 1.09
CA GLU A 137 12.74 8.42 1.26
C GLU A 137 12.97 9.60 2.21
N ARG A 138 12.15 10.65 2.11
CA ARG A 138 12.20 11.80 3.03
C ARG A 138 11.64 11.50 4.41
N SER A 139 10.56 10.74 4.50
CA SER A 139 9.95 10.35 5.79
C SER A 139 10.87 9.46 6.63
N GLN A 140 11.63 8.56 5.99
CA GLN A 140 12.63 7.73 6.67
C GLN A 140 13.86 8.57 7.12
N THR A 141 14.30 9.51 6.28
CA THR A 141 15.43 10.40 6.59
C THR A 141 15.11 11.32 7.78
N ASN A 142 13.90 11.88 7.83
CA ASN A 142 13.46 12.74 8.94
C ASN A 142 13.35 11.95 10.26
N GLN A 143 12.85 10.71 10.23
CA GLN A 143 12.76 9.86 11.44
C GLN A 143 14.14 9.45 11.99
N GLN A 144 15.14 9.20 11.13
CA GLN A 144 16.51 8.93 11.57
C GLN A 144 17.20 10.18 12.14
N SER A 145 16.91 11.35 11.58
CA SER A 145 17.48 12.64 12.03
C SER A 145 16.98 13.04 13.42
N GLU A 146 15.70 12.79 13.72
CA GLU A 146 15.11 13.04 15.05
C GLU A 146 15.56 12.03 16.12
N ALA A 147 15.90 10.80 15.72
CA ALA A 147 16.43 9.78 16.64
C ALA A 147 17.90 10.02 17.02
N LEU A 148 18.67 10.72 16.18
CA LEU A 148 20.08 11.06 16.41
C LEU A 148 20.29 12.38 17.17
N THR A 149 19.22 13.16 17.39
CA THR A 149 19.24 14.45 18.11
C THR A 149 18.64 14.38 19.52
N ARG A 150 18.38 13.16 20.02
CA ARG A 150 18.00 12.87 21.42
C ARG A 150 19.09 12.07 22.12
#